data_AF-A0A0L1KKS9-F1
#
_entry.id   AF-A0A0L1KKS9-F1
#
_cell.length_a   1.000
_cell.length_b   1.000
_cell.length_c   1.000
_cell.angle_alpha   90.00
_cell.angle_beta   90.00
_cell.angle_gamma   90.00
#
_symmetry.space_group_name_H-M   'P 1'
#
loop_
_entity.id
_entity.type
_entity.pdbx_description
1 polymer ?
#
loop_
_entity_poly.entity_id
_entity_poly.type
_entity_poly.pdbx_seq_one_letter_code
_entity_poly.pdbx_strand_id
1 'polypeptide(L)'
;MRFELLFFNTFDPSLGRVDKESLPQQALMEMVIDGVKNKEAICGDVDEPKDIKEWKGVGIEGGKVVEIEWEEFRLRGSLDLQWLPSSVRKFLVRWNNLTG
;
A
#
# COMPACT_ATOMS: atom_id res chain seq x y z
N MET A 1 7.35 17.72 5.22
CA MET A 1 8.60 16.99 4.95
C MET A 1 8.33 16.13 3.72
N ARG A 2 9.11 16.28 2.63
CA ARG A 2 8.98 15.44 1.44
C ARG A 2 9.70 14.11 1.70
N PHE A 3 8.98 13.00 1.66
CA PHE A 3 9.61 11.68 1.52
C PHE A 3 9.83 11.44 0.02
N GLU A 4 11.00 11.85 -0.48
CA GLU A 4 11.46 11.42 -1.80
C GLU A 4 11.94 9.97 -1.68
N LEU A 5 11.03 9.02 -1.87
CA LEU A 5 11.38 7.62 -2.10
C LEU A 5 12.00 7.54 -3.50
N LEU A 6 13.33 7.63 -3.55
CA LEU A 6 14.10 7.23 -4.73
C LEU A 6 13.85 5.74 -4.94
N PHE A 7 12.85 5.40 -5.74
CA PHE A 7 12.61 4.04 -6.19
C PHE A 7 13.84 3.59 -6.99
N PHE A 8 14.70 2.81 -6.35
CA PHE A 8 15.67 1.99 -7.03
C PHE A 8 14.89 1.03 -7.94
N ASN A 9 14.79 1.36 -9.22
CA ASN A 9 14.36 0.46 -10.30
C ASN A 9 15.35 -0.71 -10.52
N THR A 10 16.13 -1.07 -9.51
CA THR A 10 17.02 -2.22 -9.49
C THR A 10 16.49 -3.17 -8.44
N PHE A 11 15.59 -4.06 -8.85
CA PHE A 11 15.45 -5.36 -8.19
C PHE A 11 16.78 -6.08 -8.38
N ASP A 12 17.77 -5.73 -7.56
CA ASP A 12 19.02 -6.44 -7.46
C ASP A 12 18.77 -7.66 -6.55
N PRO A 13 18.84 -8.90 -7.05
CA PRO A 13 18.65 -10.10 -6.23
C PRO A 13 19.72 -10.25 -5.12
N SER A 14 20.77 -9.42 -5.13
CA SER A 14 21.83 -9.38 -4.11
C SER A 14 21.56 -8.38 -2.97
N LEU A 15 20.51 -7.56 -3.06
CA LEU A 15 19.94 -6.89 -1.88
C LEU A 15 19.27 -7.98 -1.03
N GLY A 16 20.06 -8.55 -0.11
CA GLY A 16 19.60 -9.60 0.80
C GLY A 16 18.23 -9.24 1.37
N ARG A 17 17.29 -10.19 1.33
CA ARG A 17 15.87 -10.08 1.70
C ARG A 17 15.62 -8.83 2.54
N VAL A 18 15.12 -7.77 1.89
CA VAL A 18 14.72 -6.55 2.59
C VAL A 18 13.82 -7.00 3.74
N ASP A 19 14.23 -6.71 4.97
CA ASP A 19 13.39 -6.99 6.12
C ASP A 19 12.18 -6.07 6.00
N LYS A 20 11.09 -6.62 5.47
CA LYS A 20 9.85 -5.90 5.18
C LYS A 20 9.33 -5.18 6.43
N GLU A 21 9.59 -5.70 7.62
CA GLU A 21 9.16 -5.09 8.88
C GLU A 21 9.98 -3.85 9.26
N SER A 22 11.14 -3.63 8.62
CA SER A 22 11.96 -2.42 8.80
C SER A 22 11.47 -1.24 7.95
N LEU A 23 10.59 -1.49 6.97
CA LEU A 23 10.05 -0.43 6.11
C LEU A 23 8.97 0.38 6.84
N PRO A 24 8.90 1.71 6.60
CA PRO A 24 7.78 2.51 7.05
C PRO A 24 6.45 1.94 6.55
N GLN A 25 5.42 1.98 7.39
CA GLN A 25 4.07 1.52 7.02
C GLN A 25 3.56 2.20 5.74
N GLN A 26 3.93 3.46 5.53
CA GLN A 26 3.63 4.18 4.30
C GLN A 26 4.24 3.52 3.06
N ALA A 27 5.54 3.25 3.07
CA ALA A 27 6.21 2.59 1.95
C ALA A 27 5.63 1.20 1.68
N LEU A 28 5.32 0.42 2.72
CA LEU A 28 4.66 -0.89 2.56
C LEU A 28 3.31 -0.77 1.85
N MET A 29 2.47 0.17 2.29
CA MET A 29 1.15 0.38 1.72
C MET A 29 1.21 0.91 0.29
N GLU A 30 2.17 1.79 -0.02
CA GLU A 30 2.42 2.26 -1.39
C GLU A 30 2.82 1.11 -2.32
N MET A 31 3.68 0.19 -1.84
CA MET A 31 4.03 -1.02 -2.61
C MET A 31 2.83 -1.95 -2.82
N VAL A 32 1.95 -2.11 -1.82
CA VAL A 32 0.72 -2.93 -1.95
C VAL A 32 -0.16 -2.43 -3.09
N ILE A 33 -0.28 -1.10 -3.26
CA ILE A 33 -1.17 -0.50 -4.26
C ILE A 33 -0.45 -0.04 -5.53
N ASP A 34 0.84 -0.33 -5.70
CA ASP A 34 1.60 0.24 -6.81
C ASP A 34 1.01 -0.16 -8.18
N GLY A 35 0.60 -1.42 -8.30
CA GLY A 35 -0.09 -1.97 -9.48
C GLY A 35 -1.56 -1.58 -9.62
N VAL A 36 -2.15 -0.85 -8.67
CA VAL A 36 -3.53 -0.37 -8.74
C VAL A 36 -3.58 0.85 -9.65
N LYS A 37 -4.36 0.75 -10.73
CA LYS A 37 -4.40 1.76 -11.80
C LYS A 37 -5.11 3.04 -11.41
N ASN A 38 -6.10 2.94 -10.52
CA ASN A 38 -6.89 4.07 -10.02
C ASN A 38 -6.70 4.23 -8.49
N LYS A 39 -5.43 4.21 -8.07
CA LYS A 39 -5.03 4.29 -6.66
C LYS A 39 -5.38 5.62 -5.99
N GLU A 40 -5.68 6.66 -6.77
CA GLU A 40 -6.20 7.94 -6.29
C GLU A 40 -7.51 7.79 -5.49
N ALA A 41 -8.29 6.73 -5.75
CA ALA A 41 -9.47 6.39 -4.96
C ALA A 41 -9.13 6.04 -3.50
N ILE A 42 -7.88 5.64 -3.22
CA ILE A 42 -7.37 5.25 -1.90
C ILE A 42 -6.52 6.38 -1.30
N CYS A 43 -5.45 6.77 -1.98
CA CYS A 43 -4.38 7.62 -1.43
C CYS A 43 -4.56 9.13 -1.72
N GLY A 44 -5.56 9.51 -2.51
CA GLY A 44 -5.77 10.90 -2.93
C GLY A 44 -4.93 11.25 -4.14
N ASP A 45 -4.28 12.42 -4.12
CA ASP A 45 -3.42 12.84 -5.23
C ASP A 45 -2.20 11.90 -5.33
N VAL A 46 -1.87 11.44 -6.54
CA VAL A 46 -0.74 10.55 -6.78
C VAL A 46 0.58 11.33 -6.81
N ASP A 47 0.54 12.59 -7.23
CA ASP A 47 1.73 13.46 -7.27
C ASP A 47 2.05 14.03 -5.87
N GLU A 48 1.05 14.09 -4.99
CA GLU A 48 1.19 14.47 -3.59
C GLU A 48 0.49 13.44 -2.69
N PRO A 49 1.10 12.24 -2.52
CA PRO A 49 0.49 11.16 -1.76
C PRO A 49 0.30 11.58 -0.31
N LYS A 50 -0.92 11.42 0.17
CA LYS A 50 -1.28 11.73 1.55
C LYS A 50 -0.62 10.76 2.53
N ASP A 51 -0.48 11.17 3.78
CA ASP A 51 -0.13 10.27 4.88
C ASP A 51 -1.14 9.11 4.92
N ILE A 52 -0.66 7.89 5.22
CA ILE A 52 -1.52 6.70 5.27
C ILE A 52 -2.70 6.81 6.23
N LYS A 53 -2.65 7.70 7.22
CA LYS A 53 -3.77 8.00 8.13
C LYS A 53 -4.94 8.68 7.42
N GLU A 54 -4.69 9.33 6.29
CA GLU A 54 -5.72 9.96 5.47
C GLU A 54 -6.21 9.05 4.34
N TRP A 55 -5.59 7.89 4.13
CA TRP A 55 -6.02 6.97 3.08
C TRP A 55 -7.40 6.41 3.40
N LYS A 56 -8.24 6.35 2.37
CA LYS A 56 -9.60 5.84 2.54
C LYS A 56 -9.59 4.35 2.83
N GLY A 57 -10.39 3.95 3.81
CA GLY A 57 -10.52 2.54 4.19
C GLY A 57 -9.31 1.97 4.92
N VAL A 58 -8.37 2.79 5.40
CA VAL A 58 -7.20 2.32 6.16
C VAL A 58 -7.42 2.57 7.66
N GLY A 59 -7.40 1.50 8.45
CA GLY A 59 -7.44 1.56 9.91
C GLY A 59 -6.04 1.40 10.51
N ILE A 60 -5.66 2.31 11.41
CA ILE A 60 -4.34 2.34 12.05
C ILE A 60 -4.47 2.25 13.57
N GLU A 61 -3.69 1.37 14.18
CA GLU A 61 -3.55 1.24 15.64
C GLU A 61 -2.07 1.20 16.01
N GLY A 62 -1.67 2.01 17.01
CA GLY A 62 -0.27 2.06 17.45
C GLY A 62 0.71 2.42 16.32
N GLY A 63 0.26 3.15 15.30
CA GLY A 63 1.07 3.51 14.13
C GLY A 63 1.23 2.40 13.08
N LYS A 64 0.54 1.27 13.21
CA LYS A 64 0.53 0.16 12.26
C LYS A 64 -0.81 0.02 11.56
N VAL A 65 -0.81 -0.33 10.29
CA VAL A 65 -2.05 -0.65 9.56
C VAL A 65 -2.57 -1.99 10.04
N VAL A 66 -3.79 -1.99 10.55
CA VAL A 66 -4.46 -3.19 11.07
C VAL A 66 -5.67 -3.59 10.24
N GLU A 67 -6.26 -2.64 9.51
CA GLU A 67 -7.50 -2.86 8.76
C GLU A 67 -7.43 -2.15 7.40
N ILE A 68 -7.92 -2.84 6.37
CA ILE A 68 -8.06 -2.33 5.01
C ILE A 68 -9.45 -2.69 4.51
N GLU A 69 -10.22 -1.67 4.14
CA GLU A 69 -11.59 -1.75 3.64
C GLU A 69 -11.73 -0.94 2.34
N TRP A 70 -11.46 -1.59 1.21
CA TRP A 70 -11.58 -1.02 -0.13
C TRP A 70 -12.72 -1.67 -0.93
N GLU A 71 -13.74 -2.14 -0.24
CA GLU A 71 -14.90 -2.79 -0.85
C GLU A 71 -15.70 -1.78 -1.69
N GLU A 72 -16.05 -2.16 -2.93
CA GLU A 72 -16.77 -1.32 -3.91
C GLU A 72 -16.07 -0.02 -4.38
N PHE A 73 -14.75 0.09 -4.21
CA PHE A 73 -13.99 1.27 -4.69
C PHE A 73 -13.84 1.31 -6.22
N ARG A 74 -14.31 0.27 -6.94
CA ARG A 74 -14.15 0.08 -8.39
C ARG A 74 -12.69 0.10 -8.82
N LEU A 75 -11.81 -0.42 -7.97
CA LEU A 75 -10.38 -0.53 -8.21
C LEU A 75 -10.09 -1.47 -9.38
N ARG A 76 -9.00 -1.17 -10.10
CA ARG A 76 -8.50 -1.90 -11.27
C ARG A 76 -7.00 -2.13 -11.14
N GLY A 77 -6.49 -3.20 -11.74
CA GLY A 77 -5.05 -3.50 -11.74
C GLY A 77 -4.73 -4.64 -10.78
N SER A 78 -3.62 -4.54 -10.08
CA SER A 78 -3.14 -5.58 -9.17
C SER A 78 -2.79 -5.04 -7.79
N LEU A 79 -3.01 -5.86 -6.76
CA LEU A 79 -2.48 -5.65 -5.42
C LEU A 79 -1.26 -6.54 -5.24
N ASP A 80 -0.15 -5.99 -4.77
CA ASP A 80 1.03 -6.80 -4.46
C ASP A 80 0.98 -7.28 -3.00
N LEU A 81 0.33 -8.43 -2.80
CA LEU A 81 0.08 -8.99 -1.47
C LEU A 81 1.36 -9.40 -0.73
N GLN A 82 2.49 -9.56 -1.45
CA GLN A 82 3.78 -9.82 -0.80
C GLN A 82 4.20 -8.65 0.11
N TRP A 83 3.68 -7.44 -0.12
CA TRP A 83 3.96 -6.24 0.67
C TRP A 83 2.90 -5.92 1.73
N LEU A 84 1.82 -6.71 1.84
CA LEU A 84 0.77 -6.48 2.84
C LEU A 84 1.32 -6.49 4.28
N PRO A 85 1.17 -5.43 5.08
CA PRO A 85 1.74 -5.41 6.44
C PRO A 85 1.26 -6.59 7.29
N SER A 86 2.17 -7.21 8.04
CA SER A 86 1.88 -8.39 8.87
C SER A 86 0.87 -8.12 10.00
N SER A 87 0.70 -6.85 10.38
CA SER A 87 -0.27 -6.38 11.37
C SER A 87 -1.71 -6.34 10.87
N VAL A 88 -1.95 -6.48 9.56
CA VAL A 88 -3.29 -6.44 8.99
C VAL A 88 -4.07 -7.68 9.43
N ARG A 89 -5.16 -7.46 10.15
CA ARG A 89 -6.09 -8.50 10.62
C ARG A 89 -7.42 -8.49 9.87
N LYS A 90 -7.76 -7.39 9.20
CA LYS A 90 -8.96 -7.26 8.37
C LYS A 90 -8.59 -6.74 6.99
N PHE A 91 -8.92 -7.49 5.95
CA PHE A 91 -8.60 -7.15 4.56
C PHE A 91 -9.81 -7.42 3.66
N LEU A 92 -10.55 -6.36 3.33
CA LEU A 92 -11.77 -6.41 2.52
C LEU A 92 -11.57 -5.62 1.24
N VAL A 93 -11.43 -6.34 0.11
CA VAL A 93 -11.18 -5.75 -1.22
C VAL A 93 -12.19 -6.25 -2.27
N ARG A 94 -13.33 -6.76 -1.81
CA ARG A 94 -14.36 -7.37 -2.68
C ARG A 94 -15.04 -6.32 -3.55
N TRP A 95 -15.74 -6.80 -4.57
CA TRP A 95 -16.48 -5.97 -5.53
C TRP A 95 -15.59 -4.92 -6.24
N ASN A 96 -14.34 -5.28 -6.50
CA ASN A 96 -13.40 -4.58 -7.37
C ASN A 96 -12.97 -5.47 -8.54
N ASN A 97 -12.28 -4.89 -9.51
CA ASN A 97 -11.67 -5.61 -10.65
C ASN A 97 -10.14 -5.71 -10.45
N LEU A 98 -9.75 -6.30 -9.32
CA LEU A 98 -8.36 -6.45 -8.90
C LEU A 98 -7.82 -7.85 -9.22
N THR A 99 -6.54 -7.92 -9.48
CA THR A 99 -5.73 -9.14 -9.55
C THR A 99 -4.73 -9.15 -8.39
N GLY A 100 -4.18 -10.31 -8.06
CA GLY A 100 -3.24 -10.47 -6.94
C GLY A 100 -2.05 -11.31 -7.36
#